data_AF-A0A2E4EUR8-F1
#
_entry.id   AF-A0A2E4EUR8-F1
#
_cell.length_a   1.000
_cell.length_b   1.000
_cell.length_c   1.000
_cell.angle_alpha   90.00
_cell.angle_beta   90.00
_cell.angle_gamma   90.00
#
_symmetry.space_group_name_H-M   'P 1'
#
loop_
_entity.id
_entity.type
_entity.pdbx_description
1 polymer ?
#
loop_
_entity_poly.entity_id
_entity_poly.type
_entity_poly.pdbx_seq_one_letter_code
_entity_poly.pdbx_strand_id
1 'polypeptide(L)'
;MNKIIPIVTNALGALLLGAAILLAGCAKPKPCACEVPRACCRGLVPQCAACEEGLTLEEWFKKTCPDGETDAHYGGWDEAAQKEVWICEDEDRQTIQISE
;
A
#
# COMPACT_ATOMS: atom_id res chain seq x y z
N MET A 1 45.80 -6.67 35.94
CA MET A 1 44.74 -6.25 34.99
C MET A 1 43.49 -7.06 35.27
N ASN A 2 42.38 -6.35 35.50
CA ASN A 2 40.97 -6.72 35.39
C ASN A 2 40.49 -8.10 35.86
N LYS A 3 39.54 -8.08 36.81
CA LYS A 3 38.11 -8.36 36.54
C LYS A 3 37.32 -8.33 37.86
N ILE A 4 36.90 -7.13 38.28
CA ILE A 4 35.81 -6.98 39.25
C ILE A 4 34.53 -7.06 38.41
N ILE A 5 33.86 -8.20 38.55
CA ILE A 5 32.66 -8.57 37.81
C ILE A 5 31.50 -7.67 38.30
N PRO A 6 30.87 -6.85 37.44
CA PRO A 6 29.79 -5.96 37.85
C PRO A 6 28.45 -6.70 37.72
N ILE A 7 28.18 -7.67 38.62
CA ILE A 7 26.86 -8.34 38.69
C ILE A 7 25.81 -7.43 39.35
N VAL A 8 26.22 -6.48 40.20
CA VAL A 8 25.33 -5.61 40.98
C VAL A 8 24.76 -4.41 40.22
N THR A 9 25.31 -4.05 39.04
CA THR A 9 24.84 -2.91 38.24
C THR A 9 23.61 -3.22 37.38
N ASN A 10 23.23 -4.50 37.26
CA ASN A 10 22.24 -4.96 36.28
C ASN A 10 20.80 -4.98 36.84
N ALA A 11 20.62 -5.21 38.14
CA ALA A 11 19.28 -5.32 38.72
C ALA A 11 18.57 -3.96 38.89
N LEU A 12 19.29 -2.93 39.36
CA LEU A 12 18.75 -1.59 39.52
C LEU A 12 18.53 -0.91 38.16
N GLY A 13 19.44 -1.17 37.20
CA GLY A 13 19.29 -0.71 35.82
C GLY A 13 18.08 -1.33 35.12
N ALA A 14 17.89 -2.65 35.24
CA ALA A 14 16.73 -3.34 34.65
C ALA A 14 15.40 -2.88 35.28
N LEU A 15 15.38 -2.58 36.58
CA LEU A 15 14.19 -2.09 37.27
C LEU A 15 13.81 -0.65 36.84
N LEU A 16 14.80 0.22 36.66
CA LEU A 16 14.61 1.60 36.19
C LEU A 16 14.19 1.66 34.72
N LEU A 17 14.76 0.81 33.85
CA LEU A 17 14.33 0.68 32.45
C LEU A 17 12.93 0.08 32.32
N GLY A 18 12.59 -0.93 33.14
CA GLY A 18 11.25 -1.54 33.14
C GLY A 18 10.15 -0.58 33.62
N ALA A 19 10.42 0.24 34.62
CA ALA A 19 9.46 1.23 35.13
C ALA A 19 9.16 2.36 34.12
N ALA A 20 10.13 2.76 33.30
CA ALA A 20 9.92 3.76 32.25
C ALA A 20 8.98 3.26 31.13
N ILE A 21 9.05 1.97 30.80
CA ILE A 21 8.20 1.33 29.78
C ILE A 21 6.75 1.18 30.27
N LEU A 22 6.54 0.99 31.58
CA LEU A 22 5.20 0.86 32.17
C LEU A 22 4.48 2.22 32.34
N LEU A 23 5.21 3.32 32.51
CA LEU A 23 4.63 4.67 32.67
C LEU A 23 4.37 5.38 31.33
N ALA A 24 5.10 5.02 30.28
CA ALA A 24 4.84 5.46 28.91
C ALA A 24 3.79 4.56 28.24
N GLY A 25 2.58 4.51 28.81
CA GLY A 25 1.45 3.89 28.12
C GLY A 25 1.29 4.50 26.72
N CYS A 26 1.16 3.66 25.69
CA CYS A 26 0.88 4.11 24.33
C CYS A 26 -0.36 5.02 24.35
N ALA A 27 -0.16 6.30 24.03
CA ALA A 27 -1.28 7.21 23.82
C ALA A 27 -2.24 6.55 22.83
N LYS A 28 -3.52 6.42 23.21
CA LYS A 28 -4.55 5.96 22.27
C LYS A 28 -4.47 6.88 21.04
N PRO A 29 -4.34 6.34 19.82
CA PRO A 29 -4.26 7.19 18.64
C PRO A 29 -5.51 8.07 18.62
N LYS A 30 -5.32 9.39 18.61
CA LYS A 30 -6.41 10.32 18.36
C LYS A 30 -6.95 9.93 16.98
N PRO A 31 -8.25 9.61 16.83
CA PRO A 31 -8.80 9.36 15.50
C PRO A 31 -8.49 10.61 14.66
N CYS A 32 -7.82 10.41 13.53
CA CYS A 32 -7.56 11.54 12.65
C CYS A 32 -8.92 12.11 12.24
N ALA A 33 -9.04 13.45 12.21
CA ALA A 33 -10.13 14.13 11.51
C ALA A 33 -9.91 14.06 9.99
N CYS A 34 -9.44 12.91 9.52
CA CYS A 34 -9.26 12.57 8.14
C CYS A 34 -10.67 12.32 7.58
N GLU A 35 -11.07 13.06 6.54
CA GLU A 35 -12.06 12.51 5.60
C GLU A 35 -11.63 11.08 5.32
N VAL A 36 -12.54 10.11 5.49
CA VAL A 36 -12.24 8.68 5.37
C VAL A 36 -11.32 8.49 4.17
N PRO A 37 -10.06 8.03 4.36
CA PRO A 37 -9.14 7.88 3.25
C PRO A 37 -9.84 7.01 2.21
N ARG A 38 -9.88 7.46 0.96
CA ARG A 38 -10.58 6.73 -0.10
C ARG A 38 -10.03 5.32 -0.13
N ALA A 39 -10.86 4.35 0.21
CA ALA A 39 -10.50 2.95 0.17
C ALA A 39 -10.45 2.53 -1.30
N CYS A 40 -9.34 2.82 -1.98
CA CYS A 40 -9.12 2.33 -3.33
C CYS A 40 -8.96 0.80 -3.31
N CYS A 41 -9.58 0.15 -4.28
CA CYS A 41 -9.38 -1.27 -4.49
C CYS A 41 -7.93 -1.54 -4.92
N ARG A 42 -7.42 -2.73 -4.56
CA ARG A 42 -6.08 -3.22 -4.96
C ARG A 42 -6.16 -4.17 -6.17
N GLY A 43 -7.23 -4.05 -6.96
CA GLY A 43 -7.42 -4.91 -8.12
C GLY A 43 -6.50 -4.47 -9.25
N LEU A 44 -5.93 -5.42 -10.00
CA LEU A 44 -5.16 -5.13 -11.21
C LEU A 44 -6.11 -4.85 -12.39
N VAL A 45 -6.95 -3.83 -12.22
CA VAL A 45 -7.94 -3.36 -13.20
C VAL A 45 -7.89 -1.83 -13.31
N PRO A 46 -8.22 -1.23 -14.47
CA PRO A 46 -8.08 0.21 -14.71
C PRO A 46 -8.73 1.11 -13.66
N GLN A 47 -9.92 0.76 -13.17
CA GLN A 47 -10.63 1.57 -12.17
C GLN A 47 -9.88 1.66 -10.84
N CYS A 48 -9.18 0.59 -10.45
CA CYS A 48 -8.40 0.55 -9.24
C CYS A 48 -7.09 1.31 -9.41
N ALA A 49 -6.38 1.10 -10.53
CA ALA A 49 -5.15 1.82 -10.85
C ALA A 49 -5.38 3.34 -10.89
N ALA A 50 -6.45 3.78 -11.58
CA ALA A 50 -6.85 5.20 -11.59
C ALA A 50 -7.12 5.74 -10.17
N CYS A 51 -7.81 4.98 -9.33
CA CYS A 51 -8.08 5.37 -7.94
C CYS A 51 -6.79 5.51 -7.12
N GLU A 52 -5.88 4.54 -7.22
CA GLU A 52 -4.60 4.55 -6.50
C GLU A 52 -3.73 5.76 -6.90
N GLU A 53 -3.83 6.19 -8.17
CA GLU A 53 -3.16 7.40 -8.68
C GLU A 53 -3.92 8.70 -8.39
N GLY A 54 -5.15 8.62 -7.87
CA GLY A 54 -6.01 9.77 -7.63
C GLY A 54 -6.56 10.43 -8.90
N LEU A 55 -6.63 9.68 -10.00
CA LEU A 55 -7.13 10.12 -11.31
C LEU A 55 -8.55 9.60 -11.57
N THR A 56 -9.29 10.27 -12.46
CA THR A 56 -10.45 9.65 -13.10
C THR A 56 -10.01 8.57 -14.08
N LEU A 57 -10.91 7.65 -14.43
CA LEU A 57 -10.61 6.57 -15.39
C LEU A 57 -10.17 7.13 -16.75
N GLU A 58 -10.81 8.18 -17.23
CA GLU A 58 -10.49 8.82 -18.51
C GLU A 58 -9.10 9.46 -18.51
N GLU A 59 -8.75 10.18 -17.42
CA GLU A 59 -7.41 10.75 -17.26
C GLU A 59 -6.33 9.68 -17.18
N TRP A 60 -6.64 8.57 -16.51
CA TRP A 60 -5.76 7.42 -16.43
C TRP A 60 -5.53 6.78 -17.80
N PHE A 61 -6.58 6.57 -18.60
CA PHE A 61 -6.43 6.07 -19.97
C PHE A 61 -5.60 7.00 -20.84
N LYS A 62 -5.85 8.32 -20.84
CA LYS A 62 -5.03 9.28 -21.59
C LYS A 62 -3.54 9.24 -21.24
N LYS A 63 -3.21 8.87 -19.99
CA LYS A 63 -1.85 8.73 -19.49
C LYS A 63 -1.22 7.39 -19.85
N THR A 64 -1.96 6.29 -19.69
CA THR A 64 -1.44 4.91 -19.78
C THR A 64 -1.59 4.31 -21.17
N CYS A 65 -2.64 4.69 -21.90
CA CYS A 65 -3.02 4.24 -23.24
C CYS A 65 -3.20 5.46 -24.16
N PRO A 66 -2.11 5.98 -24.75
CA PRO A 66 -2.13 7.26 -25.44
C PRO A 66 -2.74 7.21 -26.85
N ASP A 67 -3.02 6.02 -27.39
CA ASP A 67 -3.49 5.86 -28.77
C ASP A 67 -5.03 5.93 -28.88
N GLY A 68 -5.71 6.14 -27.75
CA GLY A 68 -7.16 6.42 -27.67
C GLY A 68 -7.99 5.23 -27.19
N GLU A 69 -7.34 4.21 -26.64
CA GLU A 69 -7.95 2.98 -26.16
C GLU A 69 -8.86 3.23 -24.95
N THR A 70 -9.93 2.44 -24.88
CA THR A 70 -10.94 2.56 -23.82
C THR A 70 -11.01 1.35 -22.89
N ASP A 71 -10.24 0.30 -23.15
CA ASP A 71 -10.00 -0.80 -22.21
C ASP A 71 -8.49 -1.06 -22.05
N ALA A 72 -8.14 -1.59 -20.88
CA ALA A 72 -6.81 -2.07 -20.61
C ALA A 72 -6.86 -3.23 -19.62
N HIS A 73 -6.02 -4.22 -19.84
CA HIS A 73 -5.85 -5.34 -18.93
C HIS A 73 -4.40 -5.46 -18.45
N TYR A 74 -4.24 -6.05 -17.26
CA TYR A 74 -2.93 -6.28 -16.68
C TYR A 74 -2.14 -7.27 -17.55
N GLY A 75 -1.08 -6.79 -18.17
CA GLY A 75 -0.18 -7.55 -19.04
C GLY A 75 0.98 -8.22 -18.32
N GLY A 76 1.15 -7.96 -17.02
CA GLY A 76 2.24 -8.52 -16.22
C GLY A 76 3.01 -7.46 -15.44
N TRP A 77 4.12 -7.90 -14.86
CA TRP A 77 5.01 -7.07 -14.05
C TRP A 77 6.35 -6.91 -14.75
N ASP A 78 6.80 -5.67 -14.91
CA ASP A 78 8.15 -5.37 -15.35
C ASP A 78 9.07 -5.33 -14.14
N GLU A 79 9.91 -6.35 -13.97
CA GLU A 79 10.85 -6.45 -12.85
C GLU A 79 11.93 -5.36 -12.88
N ALA A 80 12.35 -4.89 -14.05
CA ALA A 80 13.40 -3.88 -14.14
C ALA A 80 12.87 -2.50 -13.77
N ALA A 81 11.66 -2.19 -14.21
CA ALA A 81 10.98 -0.93 -13.94
C ALA A 81 10.18 -0.92 -12.62
N GLN A 82 10.02 -2.09 -11.98
CA GLN A 82 9.23 -2.29 -10.76
C GLN A 82 7.83 -1.66 -10.88
N LYS A 83 7.16 -1.96 -12.01
CA LYS A 83 5.83 -1.45 -12.32
C LYS A 83 5.03 -2.47 -13.10
N GLU A 84 3.71 -2.37 -12.98
CA GLU A 84 2.78 -3.08 -13.84
C GLU A 84 2.90 -2.65 -15.31
N VAL A 85 2.70 -3.63 -16.19
CA VAL A 85 2.56 -3.44 -17.63
C VAL A 85 1.08 -3.54 -17.95
N TRP A 86 0.56 -2.55 -18.68
CA TRP A 86 -0.81 -2.53 -19.17
C TRP A 86 -0.83 -2.81 -20.67
N ILE A 87 -1.72 -3.69 -21.09
CA ILE A 87 -2.02 -3.93 -22.50
C ILE A 87 -3.30 -3.18 -22.80
N CYS A 88 -3.21 -2.19 -23.69
CA CYS A 88 -4.32 -1.34 -24.11
C CYS A 88 -5.02 -1.97 -25.31
N GLU A 89 -6.36 -1.97 -25.31
CA GLU A 89 -7.17 -2.62 -26.34
C GLU A 89 -8.33 -1.70 -26.76
N ASP A 90 -8.62 -1.71 -28.05
CA ASP A 90 -9.69 -0.92 -28.68
C ASP A 90 -11.06 -1.59 -28.60
N GLU A 91 -11.12 -2.88 -28.26
CA GLU A 91 -12.34 -3.68 -28.39
C GLU A 91 -13.18 -3.70 -27.11
N ASP A 92 -14.47 -3.41 -27.28
CA ASP A 92 -15.48 -3.63 -26.25
C ASP A 92 -15.48 -5.09 -25.82
N ARG A 93 -15.10 -5.35 -24.56
CA ARG A 93 -15.02 -6.68 -23.96
C ARG A 93 -16.31 -7.47 -24.23
N GLN A 94 -16.24 -8.47 -25.11
CA GLN A 94 -17.42 -9.26 -25.46
C GLN A 94 -17.94 -9.98 -24.22
N THR A 95 -19.17 -9.64 -23.81
CA THR A 95 -19.82 -10.31 -22.68
C THR A 95 -20.20 -11.72 -23.11
N ILE A 96 -19.48 -12.73 -22.63
CA ILE A 96 -19.85 -14.12 -22.85
C ILE A 96 -21.16 -14.38 -22.08
N GLN A 97 -22.25 -14.59 -22.82
CA GLN A 97 -23.51 -15.06 -22.25
C GLN A 97 -23.32 -16.55 -21.87
N ILE A 98 -23.19 -16.83 -20.57
CA ILE A 98 -23.25 -18.22 -20.08
C ILE A 98 -24.73 -18.57 -20.01
N SER A 99 -25.20 -19.42 -20.93
CA SER A 99 -26.56 -19.96 -20.86
C SER A 99 -26.75 -20.71 -19.55
N GLU A 100 -27.87 -20.46 -18.87
CA GLU A 100 -28.27 -21.16 -17.63
C GLU A 100 -28.38 -22.68 -17.80
#